data_AF-A0A354ME03-F1
#
_entry.id   AF-A0A354ME03-F1
#
_cell.length_a   1.000
_cell.length_b   1.000
_cell.length_c   1.000
_cell.angle_alpha   90.00
_cell.angle_beta   90.00
_cell.angle_gamma   90.00
#
_symmetry.space_group_name_H-M   'P 1'
#
loop_
_entity.id
_entity.type
_entity.pdbx_description
1 polymer ?
#
loop_
_entity_poly.entity_id
_entity_poly.type
_entity_poly.pdbx_seq_one_letter_code
_entity_poly.pdbx_strand_id
1 'polypeptide(L)'
;MNDLLNFSYNALNLLDNQVHDNIKGSLVDNFIHELQNYLELQTNNKILETLPKNSNLHFAKFEGNYAVCFDYSSKTIYNIPKSYLKGATPEVGEALRKVSFKDFRVDYSGIPANANNINELLNECSYATISSKINILPEYYQISDIGIDFAVCKNLNNNKTENIPIDDIPKNAKNGDTLIYKDGKFIIKN
;
A
#
# COMPACT_ATOMS: atom_id res chain seq x y z
N MET A 1 -11.60 -6.74 1.45
CA MET A 1 -10.91 -7.37 0.29
C MET A 1 -9.68 -6.57 -0.16
N ASN A 2 -9.73 -5.23 -0.10
CA ASN A 2 -8.62 -4.35 -0.54
C ASN A 2 -7.48 -4.31 0.48
N ASP A 3 -7.85 -4.39 1.75
CA ASP A 3 -6.93 -4.35 2.88
C ASP A 3 -6.03 -5.58 2.93
N LEU A 4 -6.57 -6.74 2.55
CA LEU A 4 -5.82 -7.99 2.46
C LEU A 4 -4.76 -7.91 1.37
N LEU A 5 -5.07 -7.34 0.20
CA LEU A 5 -4.12 -7.22 -0.91
C LEU A 5 -2.93 -6.31 -0.55
N ASN A 6 -3.21 -5.14 0.05
CA ASN A 6 -2.16 -4.24 0.51
C ASN A 6 -1.32 -4.86 1.63
N PHE A 7 -1.97 -5.52 2.59
CA PHE A 7 -1.27 -6.25 3.66
C PHE A 7 -0.37 -7.35 3.08
N SER A 8 -0.89 -8.18 2.19
CA SER A 8 -0.13 -9.27 1.56
C SER A 8 1.06 -8.74 0.76
N TYR A 9 0.90 -7.65 0.00
CA TYR A 9 2.00 -7.07 -0.77
C TYR A 9 3.11 -6.53 0.14
N ASN A 10 2.73 -5.79 1.19
CA ASN A 10 3.70 -5.23 2.13
C ASN A 10 4.42 -6.32 2.93
N ALA A 11 3.69 -7.32 3.43
CA ALA A 11 4.27 -8.44 4.16
C ALA A 11 5.24 -9.24 3.26
N LEU A 12 4.89 -9.43 1.99
CA LEU A 12 5.74 -10.13 1.02
C LEU A 12 7.01 -9.33 0.69
N ASN A 13 6.92 -8.01 0.50
CA ASN A 13 8.09 -7.15 0.33
C ASN A 13 9.01 -7.15 1.56
N LEU A 14 8.44 -7.20 2.76
CA LEU A 14 9.23 -7.32 3.99
C LEU A 14 9.94 -8.67 4.06
N LEU A 15 9.26 -9.76 3.70
CA LEU A 15 9.85 -11.09 3.63
C LEU A 15 11.00 -11.11 2.63
N ASP A 16 10.73 -10.66 1.40
CA ASP A 16 11.71 -10.59 0.31
C ASP A 16 12.97 -9.85 0.77
N ASN A 17 12.84 -8.62 1.26
CA ASN A 17 13.97 -7.83 1.76
C ASN A 17 14.79 -8.54 2.86
N GLN A 18 14.17 -9.42 3.66
CA GLN A 18 14.87 -10.15 4.72
C GLN A 18 15.65 -11.36 4.21
N VAL A 19 15.19 -12.01 3.13
CA VAL A 19 15.74 -13.29 2.69
C VAL A 19 16.38 -13.24 1.30
N HIS A 20 16.10 -12.22 0.49
CA HIS A 20 16.45 -12.12 -0.92
C HIS A 20 17.91 -12.48 -1.19
N ASP A 21 18.86 -11.85 -0.51
CA ASP A 21 20.29 -12.09 -0.74
C ASP A 21 20.70 -13.56 -0.51
N ASN A 22 20.01 -14.27 0.38
CA ASN A 22 20.28 -15.69 0.68
C ASN A 22 19.62 -16.65 -0.30
N ILE A 23 18.53 -16.24 -0.95
CA ILE A 23 17.74 -17.10 -1.85
C ILE A 23 17.79 -16.64 -3.30
N LYS A 24 18.56 -15.60 -3.62
CA LYS A 24 18.60 -14.94 -4.92
C LYS A 24 18.76 -15.90 -6.10
N GLY A 25 17.86 -15.79 -7.07
CA GLY A 25 17.84 -16.64 -8.27
C GLY A 25 17.36 -18.06 -8.03
N SER A 26 16.98 -18.43 -6.80
CA SER A 26 16.34 -19.71 -6.51
C SER A 26 14.88 -19.72 -7.00
N LEU A 27 14.29 -20.92 -7.00
CA LEU A 27 12.86 -21.08 -7.27
C LEU A 27 11.99 -20.28 -6.28
N VAL A 28 12.40 -20.18 -5.02
CA VAL A 28 11.65 -19.45 -3.98
C VAL A 28 11.70 -17.93 -4.23
N ASP A 29 12.86 -17.41 -4.60
CA ASP A 29 13.05 -16.00 -4.96
C ASP A 29 12.21 -15.61 -6.18
N ASN A 30 12.25 -16.43 -7.23
CA ASN A 30 11.42 -16.23 -8.42
C ASN A 30 9.92 -16.25 -8.08
N PHE A 31 9.48 -17.20 -7.23
CA PHE A 31 8.10 -17.27 -6.78
C PHE A 31 7.67 -16.02 -5.99
N ILE A 32 8.53 -15.51 -5.10
CA ILE A 32 8.26 -14.27 -4.34
C ILE A 32 8.08 -13.09 -5.30
N HIS A 33 8.99 -12.90 -6.25
CA HIS A 33 8.89 -11.84 -7.26
C HIS A 33 7.64 -11.98 -8.14
N GLU A 34 7.28 -13.19 -8.57
CA GLU A 34 6.06 -13.43 -9.34
C GLU A 34 4.81 -13.05 -8.53
N LEU A 35 4.77 -13.42 -7.24
CA LEU A 35 3.66 -13.10 -6.36
C LEU A 35 3.58 -11.61 -6.04
N GLN A 36 4.70 -10.93 -5.83
CA GLN A 36 4.76 -9.45 -5.68
C GLN A 36 4.18 -8.77 -6.92
N ASN A 37 4.64 -9.15 -8.11
CA ASN A 37 4.15 -8.62 -9.38
C ASN A 37 2.63 -8.85 -9.55
N TYR A 38 2.14 -10.03 -9.18
CA TYR A 38 0.72 -10.34 -9.22
C TYR A 38 -0.08 -9.43 -8.28
N LEU A 39 0.35 -9.29 -7.03
CA LEU A 39 -0.34 -8.47 -6.03
C LEU A 39 -0.32 -6.98 -6.42
N GLU A 40 0.80 -6.47 -6.91
CA GLU A 40 0.91 -5.10 -7.41
C GLU A 40 -0.07 -4.85 -8.57
N LEU A 41 -0.17 -5.80 -9.52
CA LEU A 41 -1.11 -5.72 -10.62
C LEU A 41 -2.57 -5.71 -10.14
N GLN A 42 -2.92 -6.52 -9.14
CA GLN A 42 -4.28 -6.51 -8.57
C GLN A 42 -4.59 -5.17 -7.88
N THR A 43 -3.64 -4.61 -7.16
CA THR A 43 -3.78 -3.30 -6.50
C THR A 43 -3.97 -2.19 -7.53
N ASN A 44 -3.11 -2.13 -8.55
CA ASN A 44 -3.20 -1.15 -9.64
C ASN A 44 -4.51 -1.29 -10.42
N ASN A 45 -4.95 -2.53 -10.71
CA ASN A 45 -6.25 -2.78 -11.33
C ASN A 45 -7.39 -2.14 -10.53
N LYS A 46 -7.38 -2.29 -9.22
CA LYS A 46 -8.45 -1.72 -8.39
C LYS A 46 -8.48 -0.20 -8.42
N ILE A 47 -7.32 0.43 -8.34
CA ILE A 47 -7.18 1.89 -8.44
C ILE A 47 -7.70 2.37 -9.80
N LEU A 48 -7.20 1.77 -10.88
CA LEU A 48 -7.51 2.17 -12.24
C LEU A 48 -8.97 1.90 -12.64
N GLU A 49 -9.64 0.92 -12.04
CA GLU A 49 -11.08 0.68 -12.23
C GLU A 49 -11.89 1.91 -11.82
N THR A 50 -11.56 2.48 -10.65
CA THR A 50 -12.25 3.64 -10.06
C THR A 50 -11.85 4.99 -10.66
N LEU A 51 -10.78 5.03 -11.46
CA LEU A 51 -10.29 6.27 -12.08
C LEU A 51 -11.37 6.89 -13.00
N PRO A 52 -11.74 8.17 -12.85
CA PRO A 52 -12.67 8.84 -13.76
C PRO A 52 -12.19 8.81 -15.23
N LYS A 53 -13.14 8.78 -16.17
CA LYS A 53 -12.79 8.79 -17.61
C LYS A 53 -12.15 10.11 -18.06
N ASN A 54 -12.49 11.21 -17.40
CA ASN A 54 -11.99 12.55 -17.66
C ASN A 54 -10.77 12.92 -16.80
N SER A 55 -10.10 11.94 -16.18
CA SER A 55 -8.84 12.17 -15.48
C SER A 55 -7.78 12.71 -16.45
N ASN A 56 -7.13 13.80 -16.07
CA ASN A 56 -6.09 14.42 -16.85
C ASN A 56 -4.74 13.80 -16.46
N LEU A 57 -4.40 12.69 -17.11
CA LEU A 57 -3.17 11.97 -16.84
C LEU A 57 -2.05 12.45 -17.76
N HIS A 58 -0.85 12.59 -17.22
CA HIS A 58 0.36 12.89 -17.96
C HIS A 58 1.34 11.73 -17.83
N PHE A 59 1.90 11.28 -18.95
CA PHE A 59 2.92 10.25 -18.94
C PHE A 59 4.26 10.82 -18.47
N ALA A 60 4.89 10.17 -17.48
CA ALA A 60 6.20 10.58 -16.98
C ALA A 60 7.32 9.71 -17.55
N LYS A 61 7.24 8.39 -17.36
CA LYS A 61 8.26 7.43 -17.76
C LYS A 61 7.72 6.00 -17.75
N PHE A 62 8.46 5.09 -18.38
CA PHE A 62 8.30 3.66 -18.15
C PHE A 62 9.19 3.20 -16.99
N GLU A 63 8.63 2.36 -16.12
CA GLU A 63 9.33 1.72 -15.02
C GLU A 63 8.89 0.25 -14.94
N GLY A 64 9.81 -0.67 -15.25
CA GLY A 64 9.49 -2.10 -15.36
C GLY A 64 8.34 -2.38 -16.34
N ASN A 65 7.27 -3.00 -15.85
CA ASN A 65 6.07 -3.35 -16.63
C ASN A 65 4.99 -2.26 -16.63
N TYR A 66 5.27 -1.10 -16.05
CA TYR A 66 4.30 -0.03 -15.86
C TYR A 66 4.74 1.25 -16.57
N ALA A 67 3.74 2.06 -16.90
CA ALA A 67 3.87 3.46 -17.24
C ALA A 67 3.52 4.27 -15.99
N VAL A 68 4.47 5.04 -15.51
CA VAL A 68 4.27 6.00 -14.42
C VAL A 68 3.59 7.22 -15.03
N CYS A 69 2.36 7.45 -14.61
CA CYS A 69 1.54 8.58 -15.06
C CYS A 69 1.09 9.38 -13.85
N PHE A 70 0.74 10.65 -14.00
CA PHE A 70 0.24 11.44 -12.88
C PHE A 70 -0.87 12.39 -13.30
N ASP A 71 -1.79 12.67 -12.39
CA ASP A 71 -2.71 13.79 -12.49
C ASP A 71 -2.22 14.89 -11.55
N TYR A 72 -1.73 15.97 -12.14
CA TYR A 72 -1.14 17.08 -11.38
C TYR A 72 -2.18 17.86 -10.57
N SER A 73 -3.45 17.87 -10.99
CA SER A 73 -4.51 18.59 -10.27
C SER A 73 -4.86 17.89 -8.97
N SER A 74 -4.89 16.55 -8.99
CA SER A 74 -5.08 15.73 -7.80
C SER A 74 -3.77 15.33 -7.11
N LYS A 75 -2.61 15.77 -7.63
CA LYS A 75 -1.26 15.43 -7.14
C LYS A 75 -1.06 13.92 -6.96
N THR A 76 -1.61 13.11 -7.87
CA THR A 76 -1.68 11.66 -7.71
C THR A 76 -0.94 10.94 -8.85
N ILE A 77 -0.08 9.97 -8.51
CA ILE A 77 0.67 9.12 -9.44
C ILE A 77 -0.07 7.79 -9.62
N TYR A 78 -0.17 7.30 -10.85
CA TYR A 78 -0.79 6.05 -11.23
C TYR A 78 0.20 5.16 -11.98
N ASN A 79 0.29 3.90 -11.57
CA ASN A 79 1.02 2.87 -12.31
C ASN A 79 0.06 2.18 -13.28
N ILE A 80 0.16 2.53 -14.56
CA ILE A 80 -0.67 1.93 -15.62
C ILE A 80 0.11 0.77 -16.23
N PRO A 81 -0.40 -0.48 -16.20
CA PRO A 81 0.26 -1.60 -16.87
C PRO A 81 0.52 -1.27 -18.35
N LYS A 82 1.73 -1.55 -18.86
CA LYS A 82 2.07 -1.35 -20.28
C LYS A 82 1.08 -2.04 -21.21
N SER A 83 0.56 -3.20 -20.81
CA SER A 83 -0.45 -3.95 -21.56
C SER A 83 -1.78 -3.20 -21.73
N TYR A 84 -2.06 -2.17 -20.93
CA TYR A 84 -3.27 -1.35 -21.00
C TYR A 84 -3.09 -0.10 -21.86
N LEU A 85 -1.84 0.26 -22.21
CA LEU A 85 -1.57 1.28 -23.22
C LEU A 85 -1.83 0.71 -24.61
N LYS A 86 -2.73 1.34 -25.36
CA LYS A 86 -3.12 0.92 -26.71
C LYS A 86 -2.82 2.01 -27.73
N GLY A 87 -2.40 1.59 -28.92
CA GLY A 87 -2.07 2.51 -30.01
C GLY A 87 -0.65 3.05 -29.91
N ALA A 88 -0.49 4.37 -30.03
CA ALA A 88 0.81 5.03 -29.98
C ALA A 88 1.46 4.86 -28.60
N THR A 89 2.78 4.71 -28.58
CA THR A 89 3.58 4.73 -27.34
C THR A 89 3.69 6.18 -26.88
N PRO A 90 3.34 6.51 -25.63
CA PRO A 90 3.40 7.88 -25.15
C PRO A 90 4.84 8.39 -25.01
N GLU A 91 5.02 9.67 -25.30
CA GLU A 91 6.23 10.43 -25.02
C GLU A 91 6.11 11.21 -23.70
N VAL A 92 7.26 11.54 -23.10
CA VAL A 92 7.35 12.22 -21.80
C VAL A 92 6.56 13.54 -21.84
N GLY A 93 5.61 13.68 -20.91
CA GLY A 93 4.72 14.83 -20.78
C GLY A 93 3.43 14.74 -21.59
N GLU A 94 3.26 13.77 -22.48
CA GLU A 94 2.01 13.61 -23.22
C GLU A 94 0.82 13.33 -22.31
N ALA A 95 -0.33 13.89 -22.70
CA ALA A 95 -1.59 13.60 -22.05
C ALA A 95 -2.08 12.19 -22.43
N LEU A 96 -2.65 11.50 -21.47
CA LEU A 96 -3.27 10.18 -21.61
C LEU A 96 -4.74 10.27 -21.20
N ARG A 97 -5.60 9.60 -21.96
CA ARG A 97 -7.03 9.43 -21.64
C ARG A 97 -7.37 7.99 -21.32
N LYS A 98 -8.27 7.80 -20.35
CA LYS A 98 -8.90 6.53 -20.06
C LYS A 98 -10.09 6.31 -21.00
N VAL A 99 -9.93 5.45 -22.00
CA VAL A 99 -11.03 5.03 -22.89
C VAL A 99 -11.92 4.02 -22.17
N SER A 100 -11.30 3.05 -21.49
CA SER A 100 -11.96 2.08 -20.61
C SER A 100 -11.01 1.64 -19.49
N PHE A 101 -11.47 0.77 -18.58
CA PHE A 101 -10.66 0.29 -17.45
C PHE A 101 -9.26 -0.24 -17.85
N LYS A 102 -9.14 -0.94 -18.98
CA LYS A 102 -7.87 -1.53 -19.46
C LYS A 102 -7.44 -0.98 -20.81
N ASP A 103 -7.88 0.22 -21.16
CA ASP A 103 -7.59 0.89 -22.42
C ASP A 103 -7.29 2.36 -22.18
N PHE A 104 -5.99 2.67 -22.21
CA PHE A 104 -5.43 4.01 -22.09
C PHE A 104 -4.70 4.35 -23.38
N ARG A 105 -4.85 5.58 -23.85
CA ARG A 105 -4.27 6.03 -25.12
C ARG A 105 -3.78 7.46 -25.00
N VAL A 106 -2.81 7.83 -25.84
CA VAL A 106 -2.38 9.22 -26.03
C VAL A 106 -3.59 10.06 -26.42
N ASP A 107 -3.75 11.19 -25.73
CA ASP A 107 -4.80 12.17 -25.97
C ASP A 107 -4.21 13.41 -26.63
N TYR A 108 -4.24 13.43 -27.97
CA TYR A 108 -3.78 14.57 -28.76
C TYR A 108 -4.66 15.83 -28.61
N SER A 109 -5.79 15.75 -27.91
CA SER A 109 -6.60 16.91 -27.54
C SER A 109 -6.34 17.42 -26.12
N GLY A 110 -5.61 16.64 -25.31
CA GLY A 110 -5.22 17.01 -23.96
C GLY A 110 -4.08 18.03 -23.95
N ILE A 111 -3.97 18.78 -22.86
CA ILE A 111 -2.85 19.71 -22.65
C ILE A 111 -1.67 18.90 -22.10
N PRO A 112 -0.55 18.76 -22.83
CA PRO A 112 0.61 18.04 -22.33
C PRO A 112 1.28 18.81 -21.19
N ALA A 113 1.94 18.08 -20.31
CA ALA A 113 2.84 18.64 -19.32
C ALA A 113 4.20 18.97 -19.96
N ASN A 114 4.91 19.96 -19.40
CA ASN A 114 6.24 20.32 -19.91
C ASN A 114 7.23 19.18 -19.62
N ALA A 115 7.71 18.52 -20.67
CA ALA A 115 8.66 17.41 -20.62
C ALA A 115 9.91 17.73 -19.78
N ASN A 116 10.38 18.98 -19.80
CA ASN A 116 11.59 19.41 -19.09
C ASN A 116 11.40 19.48 -17.56
N ASN A 117 10.16 19.56 -17.08
CA ASN A 117 9.85 19.73 -15.66
C ASN A 117 9.11 18.51 -15.09
N ILE A 118 8.98 17.40 -15.85
CA ILE A 118 8.24 16.21 -15.42
C ILE A 118 8.72 15.67 -14.09
N ASN A 119 10.04 15.64 -13.86
CA ASN A 119 10.59 15.15 -12.59
C ASN A 119 10.19 16.05 -11.41
N GLU A 120 10.16 17.37 -11.60
CA GLU A 120 9.70 18.31 -10.56
C GLU A 120 8.21 18.10 -10.26
N LEU A 121 7.38 18.04 -11.32
CA LEU A 121 5.93 17.82 -11.17
C LEU A 121 5.61 16.49 -10.51
N LEU A 122 6.34 15.43 -10.86
CA LEU A 122 6.18 14.10 -10.30
C LEU A 122 6.59 14.05 -8.82
N ASN A 123 7.65 14.76 -8.44
CA ASN A 123 8.11 14.85 -7.04
C ASN A 123 7.11 15.55 -6.12
N GLU A 124 6.22 16.39 -6.67
CA GLU A 124 5.12 16.99 -5.91
C GLU A 124 3.89 16.09 -5.80
N CYS A 125 3.88 14.95 -6.49
CA CYS A 125 2.77 14.00 -6.49
C CYS A 125 3.05 12.81 -5.57
N SER A 126 2.00 12.11 -5.15
CA SER A 126 2.09 10.89 -4.36
C SER A 126 1.42 9.73 -5.06
N TYR A 127 1.93 8.50 -4.88
CA TYR A 127 1.30 7.31 -5.46
C TYR A 127 -0.14 7.17 -5.01
N ALA A 128 -1.01 6.89 -5.99
CA ALA A 128 -2.35 6.42 -5.76
C ALA A 128 -2.24 5.17 -4.90
N THR A 129 -2.80 5.26 -3.72
CA THR A 129 -2.97 4.12 -2.84
C THR A 129 -4.43 3.78 -2.83
N ILE A 130 -4.76 2.49 -2.73
CA ILE A 130 -6.11 2.16 -2.30
C ILE A 130 -6.23 2.76 -0.90
N SER A 131 -7.19 3.67 -0.69
CA SER A 131 -7.43 4.27 0.63
C SER A 131 -7.66 3.16 1.64
N SER A 132 -6.57 2.77 2.32
CA SER A 132 -6.64 1.96 3.50
C SER A 132 -6.96 2.95 4.60
N LYS A 133 -8.23 3.06 4.99
CA LYS A 133 -8.48 3.43 6.40
C LYS A 133 -8.05 2.24 7.25
N ILE A 134 -6.75 2.04 7.34
CA ILE A 134 -6.11 1.21 8.33
C ILE A 134 -4.86 1.95 8.80
N ASN A 135 -5.05 2.80 9.80
CA ASN A 135 -4.02 3.00 10.80
C ASN A 135 -3.93 1.66 11.54
N ILE A 136 -3.02 0.75 11.15
CA ILE A 136 -2.53 -0.24 12.12
C ILE A 136 -1.45 0.48 12.93
N LEU A 137 -1.84 1.52 13.65
CA LEU A 137 -1.10 1.84 14.85
C LEU A 137 -1.21 0.60 15.71
N PRO A 138 -0.11 0.03 16.20
CA PRO A 138 -0.21 -1.11 17.08
C PRO A 138 -1.22 -0.82 18.17
N GLU A 139 -2.12 -1.76 18.44
CA GLU A 139 -3.07 -1.58 19.52
C GLU A 139 -2.30 -1.71 20.82
N TYR A 140 -2.12 -0.57 21.47
CA TYR A 140 -1.48 -0.48 22.76
C TYR A 140 -2.54 -0.54 23.84
N TYR A 141 -2.32 -1.39 24.82
CA TYR A 141 -3.24 -1.61 25.92
C TYR A 141 -2.50 -1.35 27.23
N GLN A 142 -2.92 -0.34 27.99
CA GLN A 142 -2.36 -0.13 29.32
C GLN A 142 -3.16 -0.92 30.35
N ILE A 143 -2.49 -1.79 31.09
CA ILE A 143 -3.12 -2.55 32.18
C ILE A 143 -3.49 -1.57 33.28
N SER A 144 -4.77 -1.56 33.65
CA SER A 144 -5.31 -0.75 34.74
C SER A 144 -5.60 -1.58 35.99
N ASP A 145 -5.90 -2.86 35.82
CA ASP A 145 -6.09 -3.83 36.90
C ASP A 145 -5.91 -5.27 36.39
N ILE A 146 -5.51 -6.20 37.26
CA ILE A 146 -5.34 -7.63 36.93
C ILE A 146 -6.21 -8.45 37.88
N GLY A 147 -7.29 -9.02 37.35
CA GLY A 147 -8.18 -9.94 38.06
C GLY A 147 -7.78 -11.41 37.89
N ILE A 148 -8.64 -12.30 38.39
CA ILE A 148 -8.42 -13.76 38.36
C ILE A 148 -8.70 -14.32 36.96
N ASP A 149 -9.79 -13.88 36.31
CA ASP A 149 -10.22 -14.40 35.02
C ASP A 149 -9.85 -13.47 33.84
N PHE A 150 -9.68 -12.17 34.11
CA PHE A 150 -9.40 -11.15 33.11
C PHE A 150 -8.56 -10.00 33.69
N ALA A 151 -7.79 -9.34 32.82
CA ALA A 151 -7.17 -8.05 33.08
C ALA A 151 -8.01 -6.93 32.48
N VAL A 152 -8.15 -5.83 33.22
CA VAL A 152 -8.82 -4.61 32.75
C VAL A 152 -7.77 -3.74 32.07
N CYS A 153 -7.92 -3.55 30.77
CA CYS A 153 -6.95 -2.85 29.94
C CYS A 153 -7.59 -1.65 29.25
N LYS A 154 -6.88 -0.52 29.21
CA LYS A 154 -7.29 0.66 28.45
C LYS A 154 -6.59 0.65 27.10
N ASN A 155 -7.36 0.54 26.03
CA ASN A 155 -6.86 0.70 24.68
C ASN A 155 -6.45 2.17 24.47
N LEU A 156 -5.16 2.43 24.25
CA LEU A 156 -4.59 3.76 24.15
C LEU A 156 -4.90 4.44 22.80
N ASN A 157 -5.31 3.67 21.78
CA ASN A 157 -5.67 4.21 20.48
C ASN A 157 -7.08 4.82 20.49
N ASN A 158 -8.01 4.25 21.28
CA ASN A 158 -9.41 4.66 21.31
C ASN A 158 -9.91 5.11 22.70
N ASN A 159 -9.05 5.07 23.73
CA ASN A 159 -9.34 5.40 25.13
C ASN A 159 -10.46 4.57 25.80
N LYS A 160 -10.85 3.42 25.24
CA LYS A 160 -11.86 2.54 25.83
C LYS A 160 -11.23 1.50 26.75
N THR A 161 -11.99 1.10 27.75
CA THR A 161 -11.64 -0.01 28.65
C THR A 161 -12.19 -1.31 28.09
N GLU A 162 -11.35 -2.34 28.09
CA GLU A 162 -11.63 -3.67 27.57
C GLU A 162 -11.16 -4.72 28.59
N ASN A 163 -11.87 -5.85 28.68
CA ASN A 163 -11.47 -6.98 29.52
C ASN A 163 -10.76 -8.00 28.63
N ILE A 164 -9.49 -8.28 28.93
CA ILE A 164 -8.66 -9.23 28.18
C ILE A 164 -8.53 -10.51 29.04
N PRO A 165 -8.77 -11.72 28.50
CA PRO A 165 -8.61 -12.97 29.24
C PRO A 165 -7.21 -13.11 29.85
N ILE A 166 -7.12 -13.61 31.08
CA ILE A 166 -5.83 -13.72 31.78
C ILE A 166 -4.82 -14.62 31.05
N ASP A 167 -5.31 -15.63 30.32
CA ASP A 167 -4.47 -16.55 29.54
C ASP A 167 -3.73 -15.86 28.38
N ASP A 168 -4.26 -14.73 27.91
CA ASP A 168 -3.66 -13.94 26.83
C ASP A 168 -2.67 -12.89 27.36
N ILE A 169 -2.66 -12.63 28.69
CA ILE A 169 -1.78 -11.65 29.34
C ILE A 169 -0.41 -12.28 29.63
N PRO A 170 0.72 -11.62 29.32
CA PRO A 170 2.04 -12.09 29.70
C PRO A 170 2.14 -12.32 31.21
N LYS A 171 2.62 -13.49 31.63
CA LYS A 171 2.67 -13.89 33.06
C LYS A 171 3.45 -12.93 33.96
N ASN A 172 4.36 -12.15 33.41
CA ASN A 172 5.17 -11.17 34.12
C ASN A 172 4.59 -9.74 34.08
N ALA A 173 3.44 -9.53 33.45
CA ALA A 173 2.82 -8.22 33.34
C ALA A 173 2.23 -7.75 34.67
N LYS A 174 2.24 -6.43 34.88
CA LYS A 174 1.79 -5.76 36.08
C LYS A 174 0.88 -4.59 35.73
N ASN A 175 0.13 -4.12 36.74
CA ASN A 175 -0.64 -2.89 36.61
C ASN A 175 0.28 -1.73 36.19
N GLY A 176 -0.13 -0.96 35.18
CA GLY A 176 0.62 0.12 34.57
C GLY A 176 1.41 -0.28 33.32
N ASP A 177 1.66 -1.57 33.09
CA ASP A 177 2.38 -2.04 31.90
C ASP A 177 1.59 -1.74 30.62
N THR A 178 2.32 -1.43 29.55
CA THR A 178 1.74 -1.29 28.21
C THR A 178 1.95 -2.58 27.44
N LEU A 179 0.88 -3.18 26.97
CA LEU A 179 0.89 -4.33 26.08
C LEU A 179 0.76 -3.88 24.63
N ILE A 180 1.36 -4.64 23.73
CA ILE A 180 1.15 -4.54 22.28
C ILE A 180 0.70 -5.91 21.78
N TYR A 181 -0.37 -5.94 20.98
CA TYR A 181 -0.80 -7.17 20.32
C TYR A 181 0.04 -7.40 19.05
N LYS A 182 0.84 -8.47 19.04
CA LYS A 182 1.75 -8.80 17.95
C LYS A 182 1.83 -10.31 17.78
N ASP A 183 1.81 -10.79 16.53
CA ASP A 183 1.97 -12.21 16.21
C ASP A 183 0.95 -13.13 16.93
N GLY A 184 -0.27 -12.63 17.12
CA GLY A 184 -1.38 -13.36 17.75
C GLY A 184 -1.33 -13.41 19.28
N LYS A 185 -0.43 -12.67 19.93
CA LYS A 185 -0.27 -12.65 21.40
C LYS A 185 -0.02 -11.23 21.92
N PHE A 186 -0.35 -10.98 23.18
CA PHE A 186 0.11 -9.77 23.86
C PHE A 186 1.56 -9.94 24.31
N ILE A 187 2.34 -8.88 24.15
CA ILE A 187 3.70 -8.77 24.71
C ILE A 187 3.83 -7.46 25.47
N ILE A 188 4.63 -7.46 26.53
CA ILE A 188 4.93 -6.23 27.29
C ILE A 188 5.85 -5.36 26.44
N LYS A 189 5.45 -4.11 26.23
CA LYS A 189 6.24 -3.08 25.59
C LYS A 189 7.15 -2.44 26.66
N ASN A 190 8.45 -2.66 26.55
CA ASN A 190 9.47 -2.00 27.36
C ASN A 190 9.56 -0.50 27.05
#